data_AF-A0A6J0PIT2-F1
#
_entry.id   AF-A0A6J0PIT2-F1
#
_cell.length_a   1.000
_cell.length_b   1.000
_cell.length_c   1.000
_cell.angle_alpha   90.00
_cell.angle_beta   90.00
_cell.angle_gamma   90.00
#
_symmetry.space_group_name_H-M   'P 1'
#
loop_
_entity.id
_entity.type
_entity.pdbx_description
1 polymer ?
#
loop_
_entity_poly.entity_id
_entity_poly.type
_entity_poly.pdbx_seq_one_letter_code
_entity_poly.pdbx_strand_id
1 'polypeptide(L)'
;MAAPSKRWLPLEANPDVMNQFIWGLGVPEEEVEFNDVYGLDEELLEMVPKPVLAVMFLFPYTAQIEAERKADREQDSTEKKESGKKVYFLKQTVGNACGTIGILHALGNATSEINLVEGSYFDRFYKSTANMDPFERAAFLEKDREMEDAHSVTATAGDTEESFMSLMGGSSNRYLMVLHHLVACCRMLQRL
;
A
#
# COMPACT_ATOMS: atom_id res chain seq x y z
N MET A 1 24.71 -17.71 9.17
CA MET A 1 24.18 -16.33 9.10
C MET A 1 22.84 -16.41 8.38
N ALA A 2 21.82 -15.66 8.80
CA ALA A 2 20.61 -15.54 7.99
C ALA A 2 20.96 -14.84 6.66
N ALA A 3 20.27 -15.19 5.57
CA ALA A 3 20.38 -14.42 4.33
C ALA A 3 19.92 -12.97 4.59
N PRO A 4 20.51 -11.95 3.93
CA PRO A 4 20.00 -10.59 4.03
C PRO A 4 18.54 -10.57 3.57
N SER A 5 17.68 -9.87 4.31
CA SER A 5 16.28 -9.75 3.94
C SER A 5 16.14 -8.97 2.63
N LYS A 6 15.19 -9.40 1.79
CA LYS A 6 14.85 -8.69 0.55
C LYS A 6 14.43 -7.26 0.89
N ARG A 7 14.98 -6.27 0.19
CA ARG A 7 14.66 -4.85 0.34
C ARG A 7 14.46 -4.25 -1.04
N TRP A 8 13.47 -3.37 -1.15
CA TRP A 8 13.26 -2.53 -2.32
C TRP A 8 13.65 -1.07 -2.04
N LEU A 9 13.49 -0.21 -3.03
CA LEU A 9 13.42 1.23 -2.78
C LEU A 9 12.14 1.56 -2.00
N PRO A 10 12.09 2.66 -1.24
CA PRO A 10 10.81 3.19 -0.78
C PRO A 10 10.04 3.80 -1.98
N LEU A 11 8.71 3.83 -1.90
CA LEU A 11 7.90 4.65 -2.80
C LEU A 11 7.73 6.05 -2.20
N GLU A 12 7.86 7.07 -3.04
CA GLU A 12 7.46 8.43 -2.70
C GLU A 12 5.94 8.49 -2.47
N ALA A 13 5.49 9.21 -1.44
CA ALA A 13 4.06 9.44 -1.21
C ALA A 13 3.60 10.64 -2.04
N ASN A 14 3.50 10.40 -3.35
CA ASN A 14 3.18 11.38 -4.38
C ASN A 14 2.06 10.79 -5.26
N PRO A 15 0.90 11.47 -5.43
CA PRO A 15 -0.22 10.94 -6.20
C PRO A 15 0.16 10.53 -7.62
N ASP A 16 0.99 11.29 -8.33
CA ASP A 16 1.37 10.97 -9.72
C ASP A 16 2.16 9.66 -9.82
N VAL A 17 3.11 9.45 -8.90
CA VAL A 17 3.89 8.22 -8.77
C VAL A 17 2.98 7.02 -8.44
N MET A 18 2.05 7.20 -7.50
CA MET A 18 1.13 6.15 -7.08
C MET A 18 0.08 5.81 -8.15
N ASN A 19 -0.35 6.81 -8.93
CA ASN A 19 -1.27 6.68 -10.05
C ASN A 19 -0.65 5.90 -11.21
N GLN A 20 0.52 6.32 -11.68
CA GLN A 20 1.28 5.60 -12.71
C GLN A 20 1.49 4.12 -12.34
N PHE A 21 1.73 3.84 -11.06
CA PHE A 21 1.85 2.47 -10.57
C PHE A 21 0.54 1.67 -10.68
N ILE A 22 -0.59 2.16 -10.15
CA ILE A 22 -1.86 1.40 -10.23
C ILE A 22 -2.35 1.21 -11.66
N TRP A 23 -2.11 2.18 -12.55
CA TRP A 23 -2.44 2.05 -13.96
C TRP A 23 -1.56 0.99 -14.63
N GLY A 24 -0.26 0.98 -14.36
CA GLY A 24 0.66 -0.08 -14.79
C GLY A 24 0.30 -1.47 -14.24
N LEU A 25 -0.32 -1.56 -13.06
CA LEU A 25 -0.83 -2.81 -12.49
C LEU A 25 -2.17 -3.28 -13.10
N GLY A 26 -2.86 -2.43 -13.88
CA GLY A 26 -4.10 -2.79 -14.59
C GLY A 26 -5.40 -2.17 -14.07
N VAL A 27 -5.31 -1.09 -13.31
CA VAL A 27 -6.47 -0.25 -12.96
C VAL A 27 -6.70 0.76 -14.11
N PRO A 28 -7.91 0.89 -14.69
CA PRO A 28 -8.17 1.92 -15.69
C PRO A 28 -7.97 3.33 -15.14
N GLU A 29 -7.43 4.25 -15.95
CA GLU A 29 -7.14 5.64 -15.56
C GLU A 29 -8.43 6.39 -15.15
N GLU A 30 -9.54 6.07 -15.81
CA GLU A 30 -10.87 6.63 -15.56
C GLU A 30 -11.62 5.99 -14.38
N GLU A 31 -11.13 4.90 -13.80
CA GLU A 31 -11.84 4.19 -12.73
C GLU A 31 -11.49 4.78 -11.35
N VAL A 32 -10.21 4.77 -10.95
CA VAL A 32 -9.76 5.36 -9.68
C VAL A 32 -8.36 5.98 -9.74
N GLU A 33 -8.14 6.95 -8.86
CA GLU A 33 -6.88 7.66 -8.68
C GLU A 33 -6.61 8.02 -7.20
N PHE A 34 -5.35 8.21 -6.87
CA PHE A 34 -4.87 8.91 -5.69
C PHE A 34 -4.92 10.41 -5.92
N ASN A 35 -5.23 11.15 -4.85
CA ASN A 35 -5.27 12.60 -4.78
C ASN A 35 -4.61 13.01 -3.46
N ASP A 36 -4.01 14.20 -3.42
CA ASP A 36 -3.49 14.76 -2.17
C ASP A 36 -4.61 15.14 -1.19
N VAL A 37 -4.30 15.01 0.10
CA VAL A 37 -5.16 15.47 1.20
C VAL A 37 -4.44 16.61 1.91
N TYR A 38 -4.78 17.85 1.54
CA TYR A 38 -4.10 19.05 2.02
C TYR A 38 -4.30 19.34 3.52
N GLY A 39 -5.38 18.82 4.12
CA GLY A 39 -5.72 19.02 5.52
C GLY A 39 -6.85 18.10 6.00
N LEU A 40 -7.20 18.22 7.27
CA LEU A 40 -8.23 17.39 7.95
C LEU A 40 -9.41 18.21 8.47
N ASP A 41 -9.40 19.52 8.25
CA ASP A 41 -10.56 20.40 8.38
C ASP A 41 -11.55 20.19 7.23
N GLU A 42 -12.79 20.61 7.44
CA GLU A 42 -13.91 20.37 6.52
C GLU A 42 -13.67 21.00 5.14
N GLU A 43 -13.14 22.23 5.08
CA GLU A 43 -12.88 22.96 3.84
C GLU A 43 -11.82 22.25 2.97
N LEU A 44 -10.71 21.80 3.55
CA LEU A 44 -9.67 21.06 2.80
C LEU A 44 -10.09 19.62 2.46
N LEU A 45 -10.94 18.97 3.27
CA LEU A 45 -11.51 17.65 2.95
C LEU A 45 -12.57 17.70 1.84
N GLU A 46 -13.23 18.85 1.63
CA GLU A 46 -14.15 19.03 0.49
C GLU A 46 -13.43 19.09 -0.87
N MET A 47 -12.13 19.41 -0.89
CA MET A 47 -11.32 19.40 -2.12
C MET A 47 -11.04 17.99 -2.65
N VAL A 48 -11.14 16.96 -1.81
CA VAL A 48 -10.88 15.56 -2.19
C VAL A 48 -12.06 15.03 -3.02
N PRO A 49 -11.84 14.51 -4.26
CA PRO A 49 -12.92 13.97 -5.09
C PRO A 49 -13.65 12.80 -4.40
N LYS A 50 -14.95 12.65 -4.67
CA LYS A 50 -15.84 11.67 -3.99
C LYS A 50 -16.51 10.77 -5.04
N PRO A 51 -16.75 9.46 -4.78
CA PRO A 51 -16.52 8.72 -3.52
C PRO A 51 -15.06 8.28 -3.31
N VAL A 52 -14.80 7.73 -2.11
CA VAL A 52 -13.52 7.76 -1.39
C VAL A 52 -13.26 6.35 -0.80
N LEU A 53 -12.31 5.59 -1.39
CA LEU A 53 -12.19 4.11 -1.27
C LEU A 53 -11.01 3.52 -0.42
N ALA A 54 -9.83 4.17 -0.30
CA ALA A 54 -8.68 3.75 0.54
C ALA A 54 -7.72 4.92 0.98
N VAL A 55 -7.69 5.36 2.26
CA VAL A 55 -6.75 6.43 2.72
C VAL A 55 -5.37 5.80 2.87
N MET A 56 -4.36 6.41 2.26
CA MET A 56 -2.97 6.00 2.48
C MET A 56 -2.25 7.08 3.29
N PHE A 57 -1.82 6.72 4.51
CA PHE A 57 -1.17 7.63 5.45
C PHE A 57 0.29 7.24 5.67
N LEU A 58 1.21 8.14 5.26
CA LEU A 58 2.63 8.04 5.53
C LEU A 58 2.96 8.77 6.84
N PHE A 59 3.62 8.10 7.78
CA PHE A 59 4.07 8.73 9.02
C PHE A 59 5.45 8.21 9.49
N PRO A 60 6.17 8.99 10.33
CA PRO A 60 7.45 8.57 10.90
C PRO A 60 7.27 7.37 11.84
N TYR A 61 7.99 6.27 11.58
CA TYR A 61 7.90 5.03 12.36
C TYR A 61 9.08 4.90 13.33
N THR A 62 8.88 5.43 14.54
CA THR A 62 9.89 5.45 15.60
C THR A 62 10.02 4.10 16.31
N ALA A 63 11.15 3.87 16.98
CA ALA A 63 11.34 2.70 17.83
C ALA A 63 10.35 2.64 19.01
N GLN A 64 9.83 3.79 19.46
CA GLN A 64 8.77 3.86 20.46
C GLN A 64 7.46 3.29 19.92
N ILE A 65 7.02 3.72 18.73
CA ILE A 65 5.81 3.20 18.06
C ILE A 65 5.97 1.69 17.78
N GLU A 66 7.19 1.23 17.45
CA GLU A 66 7.46 -0.21 17.29
C GLU A 66 7.29 -1.00 18.59
N ALA A 67 7.72 -0.44 19.73
CA ALA A 67 7.55 -1.06 21.05
C ALA A 67 6.08 -1.07 21.51
N GLU A 68 5.37 0.06 21.34
CA GLU A 68 3.94 0.20 21.65
C GLU A 68 3.11 -0.83 20.85
N ARG A 69 3.27 -0.86 19.51
CA ARG A 69 2.57 -1.83 18.65
C ARG A 69 2.95 -3.29 18.92
N LYS A 70 4.08 -3.57 19.57
CA LYS A 70 4.45 -4.93 20.02
C LYS A 70 3.70 -5.30 21.30
N ALA A 71 3.60 -4.39 22.26
CA ALA A 71 2.82 -4.57 23.47
C ALA A 71 1.32 -4.77 23.17
N ASP A 72 0.75 -3.98 22.26
CA ASP A 72 -0.66 -4.11 21.83
C ASP A 72 -0.95 -5.52 21.29
N ARG A 73 -0.08 -6.04 20.41
CA ARG A 73 -0.23 -7.39 19.83
C ARG A 73 -0.10 -8.52 20.83
N GLU A 74 0.69 -8.33 21.89
CA GLU A 74 0.82 -9.30 22.97
C GLU A 74 -0.48 -9.36 23.79
N GLN A 75 -1.18 -8.23 23.96
CA GLN A 75 -2.49 -8.17 24.63
C GLN A 75 -3.65 -8.70 23.76
N ASP A 76 -3.72 -8.30 22.49
CA ASP A 76 -4.82 -8.64 21.55
C ASP A 76 -4.84 -10.14 21.17
N SER A 77 -3.77 -10.90 21.52
CA SER A 77 -3.67 -12.36 21.33
C SER A 77 -4.71 -13.19 22.11
N THR A 78 -5.52 -12.55 22.96
CA THR A 78 -6.52 -13.18 23.83
C THR A 78 -7.95 -13.18 23.28
N GLU A 79 -8.27 -12.36 22.27
CA GLU A 79 -9.63 -12.26 21.71
C GLU A 79 -9.70 -12.72 20.24
N LYS A 80 -10.30 -13.89 19.99
CA LYS A 80 -10.70 -14.30 18.64
C LYS A 80 -11.89 -13.47 18.15
N LYS A 81 -11.62 -12.28 17.61
CA LYS A 81 -12.61 -11.47 16.88
C LYS A 81 -12.89 -12.09 15.50
N GLU A 82 -13.91 -12.93 15.41
CA GLU A 82 -14.48 -13.36 14.13
C GLU A 82 -15.14 -12.16 13.44
N SER A 83 -14.49 -11.61 12.41
CA SER A 83 -15.02 -10.52 11.61
C SER A 83 -15.78 -11.06 10.39
N GLY A 84 -17.06 -10.71 10.28
CA GLY A 84 -17.98 -11.21 9.24
C GLY A 84 -17.69 -10.77 7.79
N LYS A 85 -16.54 -10.14 7.52
CA LYS A 85 -16.02 -9.86 6.17
C LYS A 85 -14.55 -10.25 6.10
N LYS A 86 -14.19 -11.06 5.09
CA LYS A 86 -12.80 -11.50 4.85
C LYS A 86 -11.96 -10.35 4.30
N VAL A 87 -11.30 -9.59 5.17
CA VAL A 87 -10.36 -8.52 4.79
C VAL A 87 -9.21 -9.10 3.95
N TYR A 88 -8.88 -8.44 2.83
CA TYR A 88 -7.71 -8.77 2.05
C TYR A 88 -6.48 -8.09 2.65
N PHE A 89 -5.60 -8.89 3.26
CA PHE A 89 -4.47 -8.42 4.05
C PHE A 89 -3.21 -9.23 3.75
N LEU A 90 -2.09 -8.55 3.55
CA LEU A 90 -0.75 -9.10 3.35
C LEU A 90 0.15 -8.67 4.51
N LYS A 91 1.04 -9.56 4.95
CA LYS A 91 2.11 -9.20 5.87
C LYS A 91 3.25 -8.52 5.10
N GLN A 92 3.83 -7.47 5.66
CA GLN A 92 5.11 -6.96 5.15
C GLN A 92 6.27 -7.81 5.67
N THR A 93 7.01 -8.38 4.73
CA THR A 93 8.25 -9.14 4.95
C THR A 93 9.42 -8.62 4.11
N VAL A 94 9.14 -8.00 2.96
CA VAL A 94 10.11 -7.23 2.16
C VAL A 94 10.31 -5.84 2.77
N GLY A 95 11.57 -5.46 3.00
CA GLY A 95 11.91 -4.12 3.51
C GLY A 95 11.58 -3.03 2.49
N ASN A 96 11.15 -1.86 2.97
CA ASN A 96 10.70 -0.70 2.19
C ASN A 96 9.47 -0.89 1.28
N ALA A 97 8.98 -2.12 1.07
CA ALA A 97 7.77 -2.42 0.28
C ALA A 97 6.43 -1.92 0.88
N CYS A 98 6.43 -1.03 1.88
CA CYS A 98 5.23 -0.58 2.58
C CYS A 98 4.26 0.19 1.68
N GLY A 99 4.75 1.00 0.73
CA GLY A 99 3.93 1.69 -0.27
C GLY A 99 3.16 0.71 -1.15
N THR A 100 3.85 -0.22 -1.81
CA THR A 100 3.23 -1.27 -2.62
C THR A 100 2.23 -2.11 -1.83
N ILE A 101 2.56 -2.50 -0.59
CA ILE A 101 1.64 -3.27 0.26
C ILE A 101 0.40 -2.45 0.65
N GLY A 102 0.55 -1.15 0.91
CA GLY A 102 -0.56 -0.23 1.12
C GLY A 102 -1.50 -0.17 -0.09
N ILE A 103 -0.94 -0.07 -1.30
CA ILE A 103 -1.69 -0.05 -2.57
C ILE A 103 -2.39 -1.40 -2.81
N LEU A 104 -1.72 -2.52 -2.55
CA LEU A 104 -2.33 -3.86 -2.64
C LEU A 104 -3.48 -4.05 -1.63
N HIS A 105 -3.40 -3.46 -0.43
CA HIS A 105 -4.51 -3.46 0.53
C HIS A 105 -5.64 -2.54 0.05
N ALA A 106 -5.33 -1.37 -0.48
CA ALA A 106 -6.31 -0.42 -1.02
C ALA A 106 -7.15 -1.08 -2.12
N LEU A 107 -6.50 -1.51 -3.21
CA LEU A 107 -7.17 -2.14 -4.35
C LEU A 107 -7.84 -3.46 -3.94
N GLY A 108 -7.16 -4.31 -3.15
CA GLY A 108 -7.65 -5.64 -2.78
C GLY A 108 -8.86 -5.67 -1.85
N ASN A 109 -9.16 -4.57 -1.15
CA ASN A 109 -10.39 -4.42 -0.37
C ASN A 109 -11.48 -3.60 -1.11
N ALA A 110 -11.14 -2.98 -2.25
CA ALA A 110 -12.04 -2.19 -3.08
C ALA A 110 -12.44 -2.90 -4.40
N THR A 111 -12.08 -4.17 -4.60
CA THR A 111 -12.33 -4.90 -5.88
C THR A 111 -13.81 -5.06 -6.26
N SER A 112 -14.76 -4.75 -5.38
CA SER A 112 -16.19 -4.70 -5.71
C SER A 112 -16.64 -3.34 -6.25
N GLU A 113 -15.83 -2.30 -6.07
CA GLU A 113 -16.10 -0.90 -6.47
C GLU A 113 -15.27 -0.46 -7.68
N ILE A 114 -14.24 -1.25 -8.05
CA ILE A 114 -13.24 -0.94 -9.10
C ILE A 114 -13.34 -1.97 -10.23
N ASN A 115 -13.57 -1.52 -11.46
CA ASN A 115 -13.52 -2.35 -12.66
C ASN A 115 -12.05 -2.61 -13.09
N LEU A 116 -11.42 -3.64 -12.53
CA LEU A 116 -10.08 -4.07 -12.96
C LEU A 116 -10.10 -4.60 -14.40
N VAL A 117 -9.03 -4.31 -15.17
CA VAL A 117 -8.85 -4.91 -16.51
C VAL A 117 -8.64 -6.41 -16.36
N GLU A 118 -9.49 -7.23 -16.99
CA GLU A 118 -9.40 -8.70 -16.89
C GLU A 118 -8.06 -9.21 -17.47
N GLY A 119 -7.40 -10.11 -16.72
CA GLY A 119 -6.11 -10.67 -17.11
C GLY A 119 -4.93 -9.73 -16.88
N SER A 120 -5.15 -8.50 -16.42
CA SER A 120 -4.08 -7.59 -15.97
C SER A 120 -3.29 -8.15 -14.79
N TYR A 121 -2.15 -7.53 -14.48
CA TYR A 121 -1.29 -8.03 -13.42
C TYR A 121 -2.00 -8.10 -12.06
N PHE A 122 -2.66 -7.02 -11.62
CA PHE A 122 -3.32 -7.03 -10.31
C PHE A 122 -4.52 -7.97 -10.26
N ASP A 123 -5.27 -8.11 -11.36
CA ASP A 123 -6.33 -9.12 -11.47
C ASP A 123 -5.79 -10.56 -11.28
N ARG A 124 -4.69 -10.90 -11.96
CA ARG A 124 -4.02 -12.21 -11.81
C ARG A 124 -3.48 -12.40 -10.39
N PHE A 125 -2.84 -11.37 -9.81
CA PHE A 125 -2.30 -11.41 -8.46
C PHE A 125 -3.39 -11.62 -7.41
N TYR A 126 -4.46 -10.82 -7.47
CA TYR A 126 -5.59 -10.89 -6.55
C TYR A 126 -6.29 -12.25 -6.62
N LYS A 127 -6.64 -12.71 -7.83
CA LYS A 127 -7.25 -14.04 -8.05
C LYS A 127 -6.36 -15.17 -7.52
N SER A 128 -5.06 -15.11 -7.75
CA SER A 128 -4.09 -16.13 -7.30
C SER A 128 -3.90 -16.16 -5.77
N THR A 129 -4.11 -15.02 -5.09
CA THR A 129 -3.84 -14.83 -3.66
C THR A 129 -5.10 -14.73 -2.80
N ALA A 130 -6.30 -14.78 -3.38
CA ALA A 130 -7.58 -14.59 -2.70
C ALA A 130 -7.81 -15.56 -1.52
N ASN A 131 -7.33 -16.80 -1.64
CA ASN A 131 -7.50 -17.86 -0.64
C ASN A 131 -6.30 -18.05 0.31
N MET A 132 -5.19 -17.36 0.06
CA MET A 132 -3.99 -17.41 0.91
C MET A 132 -4.19 -16.65 2.23
N ASP A 133 -3.47 -17.07 3.27
CA ASP A 133 -3.31 -16.31 4.51
C ASP A 133 -2.34 -15.12 4.35
N PRO A 134 -2.27 -14.17 5.30
CA PRO A 134 -1.43 -12.97 5.17
C PRO A 134 0.08 -13.23 5.03
N PHE A 135 0.60 -14.33 5.55
CA PHE A 135 2.01 -14.74 5.40
C PHE A 135 2.24 -15.46 4.07
N GLU A 136 1.31 -16.30 3.63
CA GLU A 136 1.35 -16.92 2.30
C GLU A 136 1.35 -15.85 1.19
N ARG A 137 0.50 -14.82 1.30
CA ARG A 137 0.50 -13.68 0.36
C ARG A 137 1.82 -12.91 0.38
N ALA A 138 2.45 -12.76 1.54
CA ALA A 138 3.76 -12.14 1.67
C ALA A 138 4.86 -12.96 0.97
N ALA A 139 4.85 -14.28 1.17
CA ALA A 139 5.78 -15.21 0.53
C ALA A 139 5.53 -15.40 -0.98
N PHE A 140 4.34 -15.05 -1.48
CA PHE A 140 4.05 -14.90 -2.90
C PHE A 140 4.70 -13.61 -3.44
N LEU A 141 4.40 -12.46 -2.82
CA LEU A 141 4.95 -11.14 -3.17
C LEU A 141 6.49 -11.10 -3.15
N GLU A 142 7.13 -11.79 -2.20
CA GLU A 142 8.60 -11.94 -2.14
C GLU A 142 9.23 -12.55 -3.40
N LYS A 143 8.48 -13.42 -4.10
CA LYS A 143 8.95 -14.18 -5.27
C LYS A 143 8.47 -13.58 -6.59
N ASP A 144 7.54 -12.63 -6.52
CA ASP A 144 6.97 -11.98 -7.69
C ASP A 144 7.96 -10.95 -8.26
N ARG A 145 8.47 -11.24 -9.46
CA ARG A 145 9.39 -10.36 -10.19
C ARG A 145 8.65 -9.28 -10.98
N GLU A 146 7.45 -9.57 -11.47
CA GLU A 146 6.66 -8.60 -12.25
C GLU A 146 6.26 -7.43 -11.34
N MET A 147 5.92 -7.70 -10.07
CA MET A 147 5.75 -6.67 -9.06
C MET A 147 7.04 -5.94 -8.70
N GLU A 148 8.15 -6.65 -8.51
CA GLU A 148 9.44 -6.06 -8.14
C GLU A 148 9.95 -5.10 -9.22
N ASP A 149 9.81 -5.48 -10.49
CA ASP A 149 10.18 -4.65 -11.63
C ASP A 149 9.25 -3.43 -11.74
N ALA A 150 7.92 -3.61 -11.63
CA ALA A 150 6.95 -2.51 -11.65
C ALA A 150 7.18 -1.52 -10.49
N HIS A 151 7.39 -2.03 -9.27
CA HIS A 151 7.74 -1.22 -8.11
C HIS A 151 9.04 -0.45 -8.34
N SER A 152 10.07 -1.08 -8.91
CA SER A 152 11.38 -0.46 -9.11
C SER A 152 11.32 0.69 -10.10
N VAL A 153 10.56 0.54 -11.21
CA VAL A 153 10.31 1.63 -12.16
C VAL A 153 9.62 2.81 -11.46
N THR A 154 8.54 2.54 -10.74
CA THR A 154 7.80 3.57 -9.98
C THR A 154 8.67 4.28 -8.94
N ALA A 155 9.47 3.54 -8.17
CA ALA A 155 10.33 4.12 -7.15
C ALA A 155 11.41 5.07 -7.71
N THR A 156 11.76 4.92 -8.99
CA THR A 156 12.71 5.81 -9.69
C THR A 156 12.05 6.97 -10.45
N ALA A 157 10.73 7.08 -10.41
CA ALA A 157 9.95 8.09 -11.15
C ALA A 157 9.49 9.28 -10.29
N GLY A 158 9.79 9.29 -8.99
CA GLY A 158 9.44 10.39 -8.08
C GLY A 158 10.30 11.64 -8.28
N ASP A 159 9.86 12.75 -7.69
CA ASP A 159 10.53 14.05 -7.80
C ASP A 159 11.82 14.12 -6.94
N THR A 160 12.01 13.17 -6.02
CA THR A 160 13.17 13.14 -5.11
C THR A 160 14.14 11.99 -5.40
N GLU A 161 15.45 12.30 -5.44
CA GLU A 161 16.50 11.28 -5.49
C GLU A 161 16.63 10.58 -4.12
N GLU A 162 16.34 9.27 -4.07
CA GLU A 162 16.57 8.44 -2.89
C GLU A 162 18.06 8.36 -2.53
N SER A 163 18.43 8.99 -1.40
CA SER A 163 19.83 9.05 -0.98
C SER A 163 20.41 7.66 -0.67
N PHE A 164 21.67 7.44 -1.07
CA PHE A 164 22.41 6.19 -0.85
C PHE A 164 22.41 5.68 0.61
N MET A 165 22.21 6.57 1.61
CA MET A 165 22.09 6.19 3.02
C MET A 165 20.78 5.51 3.38
N SER A 166 19.69 5.74 2.64
CA SER A 166 18.39 5.07 2.79
C SER A 166 18.50 3.59 2.41
N LEU A 167 19.16 3.31 1.28
CA LEU A 167 19.48 1.96 0.80
C LEU A 167 20.37 1.18 1.79
N MET A 168 21.39 1.84 2.35
CA MET A 168 22.33 1.23 3.31
C MET A 168 21.80 1.14 4.75
N GLY A 169 20.56 1.59 5.02
CA GLY A 169 19.96 1.54 6.36
C GLY A 169 20.57 2.52 7.38
N GLY A 170 21.28 3.55 6.91
CA GLY A 170 21.96 4.55 7.75
C GLY A 170 21.07 5.73 8.19
N SER A 171 19.92 5.93 7.55
CA SER A 171 18.94 6.95 7.96
C SER A 171 18.05 6.42 9.10
N SER A 172 18.01 7.10 10.24
CA SER A 172 17.14 6.74 11.36
C SER A 172 15.64 6.93 11.09
N ASN A 173 15.29 7.67 10.03
CA ASN A 173 13.90 7.93 9.67
C ASN A 173 13.33 6.76 8.85
N ARG A 174 12.93 5.69 9.54
CA ARG A 174 12.04 4.67 8.95
C ARG A 174 10.65 5.28 8.84
N TYR A 175 10.07 5.30 7.64
CA TYR A 175 8.67 5.63 7.45
C TYR A 175 7.87 4.35 7.24
N LEU A 176 6.68 4.27 7.83
CA LEU A 176 5.79 3.14 7.63
C LEU A 176 4.42 3.67 7.19
N MET A 177 3.99 3.21 6.02
CA MET A 177 2.64 3.43 5.57
C MET A 177 1.74 2.36 6.21
N VAL A 178 0.70 2.76 6.94
CA VAL A 178 -0.22 1.82 7.61
C VAL A 178 -1.66 2.15 7.24
N LEU A 179 -2.30 1.20 6.54
CA LEU A 179 -3.73 1.24 6.29
C LEU A 179 -4.50 0.83 7.57
N HIS A 180 -4.63 1.74 8.53
CA HIS A 180 -5.35 1.48 9.79
C HIS A 180 -6.81 1.94 9.69
N HIS A 181 -7.63 1.18 8.96
CA HIS A 181 -9.09 1.34 8.86
C HIS A 181 -9.55 2.78 8.51
N LEU A 182 -9.21 3.28 7.31
CA LEU A 182 -9.90 4.44 6.69
C LEU A 182 -9.70 4.51 5.17
N VAL A 183 -10.64 5.19 4.48
CA VAL A 183 -10.90 5.14 3.03
C VAL A 183 -10.89 6.53 2.34
N ALA A 184 -10.16 6.67 1.21
CA ALA A 184 -9.91 7.84 0.32
C ALA A 184 -8.97 7.53 -0.89
N CYS A 185 -9.41 6.64 -1.79
CA CYS A 185 -8.88 6.49 -3.15
C CYS A 185 -10.08 6.82 -4.05
N CYS A 186 -9.94 7.80 -4.91
CA CYS A 186 -11.09 8.52 -5.42
C CYS A 186 -11.58 7.88 -6.70
N ARG A 187 -12.90 7.69 -6.84
CA ARG A 187 -13.49 7.21 -8.10
C ARG A 187 -13.75 8.38 -9.04
N MET A 188 -13.23 8.35 -10.26
CA MET A 188 -13.34 9.47 -11.20
C MET A 188 -14.71 9.49 -11.92
N LEU A 189 -15.80 9.69 -11.16
CA LEU A 189 -17.13 9.83 -11.76
C LEU A 189 -17.48 11.29 -12.05
N GLN A 190 -17.58 11.58 -13.35
CA GLN A 190 -18.14 12.77 -13.99
C GLN A 190 -17.27 14.05 -13.97
N ARG A 191 -16.42 14.16 -15.01
CA ARG A 191 -16.22 15.46 -15.67
C ARG A 191 -17.53 15.84 -16.36
N LEU A 192 -18.13 16.96 -15.96
CA LEU A 192 -19.18 17.69 -16.71
C LEU A 192 -18.54 18.87 -17.44
#